data_AF-I3PNC7-F1
#
_entry.id   AF-I3PNC7-F1
#
_cell.length_a   1.000
_cell.length_b   1.000
_cell.length_c   1.000
_cell.angle_alpha   90.00
_cell.angle_beta   90.00
_cell.angle_gamma   90.00
#
_symmetry.space_group_name_H-M   'P 1'
#
loop_
_entity.id
_entity.type
_entity.pdbx_description
1 polymer ?
#
loop_
_entity_poly.entity_id
_entity_poly.type
_entity_poly.pdbx_seq_one_letter_code
_entity_poly.pdbx_strand_id
1 'polypeptide(L)'
;FLVDDTPIRVYKNNEAKGVPYPKSQPMGVYSTLWEADDWATRGGLEKIDWSKAPFLAYYKDFDIEGCAVPGPANCASNPRNWWEGTAYQGLNALEARRYRWVRMNHMIYDYCTDKS
;
A
#
# COMPACT_ATOMS: atom_id res chain seq x y z
N PHE A 1 -1.93 1.56 3.84
CA PHE A 1 -1.78 2.37 2.63
C PHE A 1 -2.38 3.73 2.88
N LEU A 2 -1.60 4.78 2.67
CA LEU A 2 -2.04 6.16 2.86
C LEU A 2 -1.78 6.98 1.58
N VAL A 3 -2.60 8.00 1.37
CA VAL A 3 -2.31 9.14 0.50
C VAL A 3 -2.36 10.36 1.40
N ASP A 4 -1.24 11.09 1.48
CA ASP A 4 -0.98 12.03 2.57
C ASP A 4 -1.25 11.34 3.94
N ASP A 5 -2.04 11.97 4.81
CA ASP A 5 -2.46 11.41 6.11
C ASP A 5 -3.82 10.69 6.06
N THR A 6 -4.26 10.28 4.87
CA THR A 6 -5.57 9.64 4.68
C THR A 6 -5.42 8.15 4.41
N PRO A 7 -5.90 7.27 5.32
CA PRO A 7 -5.90 5.84 5.08
C PRO A 7 -6.86 5.49 3.94
N ILE A 8 -6.34 4.85 2.88
CA ILE A 8 -7.12 4.40 1.71
C ILE A 8 -7.35 2.88 1.69
N ARG A 9 -6.50 2.11 2.39
CA ARG A 9 -6.62 0.65 2.55
C ARG A 9 -5.91 0.18 3.82
N VAL A 10 -6.57 -0.70 4.55
CA VAL A 10 -5.99 -1.45 5.68
C VAL A 10 -6.10 -2.94 5.39
N TYR A 11 -4.96 -3.63 5.37
CA TYR A 11 -4.90 -5.09 5.29
C TYR A 11 -4.40 -5.62 6.63
N LYS A 12 -5.31 -6.16 7.44
CA LYS A 12 -4.99 -6.63 8.80
C LYS A 12 -4.37 -8.02 8.75
N ASN A 13 -3.44 -8.30 9.67
CA ASN A 13 -3.00 -9.66 9.93
C ASN A 13 -4.21 -10.48 10.43
N ASN A 14 -4.67 -11.41 9.60
CA ASN A 14 -5.74 -12.36 9.91
C ASN A 14 -5.23 -13.80 9.80
N GLU A 15 -3.97 -14.07 10.15
CA GLU A 15 -3.39 -15.42 10.15
C GLU A 15 -4.17 -16.38 11.08
N ALA A 16 -4.74 -15.87 12.18
CA ALA A 16 -5.64 -16.63 13.04
C ALA A 16 -6.92 -17.14 12.31
N LYS A 17 -7.24 -16.58 11.15
CA LYS A 17 -8.32 -16.99 10.25
C LYS A 17 -7.80 -17.70 8.98
N GLY A 18 -6.53 -18.10 8.95
CA GLY A 18 -5.90 -18.77 7.83
C GLY A 18 -5.51 -17.87 6.65
N VAL A 19 -5.56 -16.54 6.80
CA VAL A 19 -5.17 -15.60 5.74
C VAL A 19 -3.67 -15.30 5.83
N PRO A 20 -2.87 -15.56 4.77
CA PRO A 20 -1.44 -15.25 4.77
C PRO A 20 -1.16 -13.76 5.03
N TYR A 21 -0.03 -13.47 5.69
CA TYR A 21 0.39 -12.10 5.98
C TYR A 21 1.92 -11.93 5.80
N PRO A 22 2.39 -10.81 5.21
CA PRO A 22 3.82 -10.58 4.98
C PRO A 22 4.54 -10.22 6.29
N LYS A 23 4.94 -11.24 7.05
CA LYS A 23 5.60 -11.06 8.36
C LYS A 23 7.06 -11.51 8.43
N SER A 24 7.48 -12.45 7.58
CA SER A 24 8.76 -13.15 7.73
C SER A 24 9.68 -13.05 6.53
N GLN A 25 9.22 -12.52 5.40
CA GLN A 25 10.02 -12.35 4.19
C GLN A 25 10.42 -10.87 4.07
N PRO A 26 11.73 -10.54 4.14
CA PRO A 26 12.21 -9.19 3.89
C PRO A 26 11.81 -8.73 2.48
N MET A 27 11.49 -7.44 2.33
CA MET A 27 11.02 -6.86 1.08
C MET A 27 11.98 -5.78 0.58
N GLY A 28 12.09 -5.65 -0.74
CA GLY A 28 12.68 -4.48 -1.39
C GLY A 28 11.61 -3.44 -1.70
N VAL A 29 11.99 -2.17 -1.70
CA VAL A 29 11.15 -1.07 -2.20
C VAL A 29 11.49 -0.85 -3.67
N TYR A 30 10.47 -0.84 -4.53
CA TYR A 30 10.63 -0.66 -5.97
C TYR A 30 9.75 0.48 -6.46
N SER A 31 10.25 1.25 -7.43
CA SER A 31 9.48 2.23 -8.17
C SER A 31 9.85 2.11 -9.64
N THR A 32 8.86 1.98 -10.52
CA THR A 32 9.04 1.81 -11.96
C THR A 32 7.99 2.61 -12.72
N LEU A 33 8.39 3.17 -13.87
CA LEU A 33 7.48 3.65 -14.90
C LEU A 33 7.60 2.68 -16.08
N TRP A 34 6.48 2.04 -16.45
CA TRP A 34 6.43 1.02 -17.49
C TRP A 34 5.06 1.04 -18.18
N GLU A 35 5.00 0.39 -19.34
CA GLU A 35 3.80 0.32 -20.19
C GLU A 35 3.00 -0.96 -19.89
N ALA A 36 1.67 -0.83 -19.80
CA ALA A 36 0.77 -1.90 -19.33
C ALA A 36 -0.60 -1.86 -20.02
N ASP A 37 -0.60 -1.71 -21.35
CA ASP A 37 -1.75 -1.49 -22.22
C ASP A 37 -2.83 -2.55 -22.10
N ASP A 38 -2.48 -3.77 -21.71
CA ASP A 38 -3.43 -4.88 -21.65
C ASP A 38 -4.43 -4.76 -20.49
N TRP A 39 -4.20 -3.85 -19.52
CA TRP A 39 -5.09 -3.72 -18.37
C TRP A 39 -5.17 -2.33 -17.72
N ALA A 40 -4.16 -1.45 -17.89
CA ALA A 40 -4.02 -0.25 -17.07
C ALA A 40 -5.17 0.77 -17.21
N THR A 41 -5.58 1.12 -18.43
CA THR A 41 -6.58 2.16 -18.68
C THR A 41 -7.86 1.55 -19.23
N ARG A 42 -8.98 1.76 -18.51
CA ARG A 42 -10.31 1.19 -18.82
C ARG A 42 -10.27 -0.32 -19.09
N GLY A 43 -9.50 -1.06 -18.29
CA GLY A 43 -9.36 -2.51 -18.44
C GLY A 43 -8.64 -2.93 -19.74
N GLY A 44 -7.77 -2.06 -20.27
CA GLY A 44 -6.96 -2.33 -21.46
C GLY A 44 -7.58 -1.88 -22.79
N LEU A 45 -8.73 -1.21 -22.76
CA LEU A 45 -9.41 -0.67 -23.95
C LEU A 45 -8.71 0.57 -24.52
N GLU A 46 -8.04 1.36 -23.68
CA GLU A 46 -7.29 2.54 -24.10
C GLU A 46 -5.80 2.23 -24.09
N LYS A 47 -5.19 2.31 -25.27
CA LYS A 47 -3.77 2.01 -25.53
C LYS A 47 -2.92 3.28 -25.44
N ILE A 48 -1.66 3.12 -25.08
CA ILE A 48 -0.71 4.24 -25.00
C ILE A 48 -0.54 4.94 -26.36
N ASP A 49 -0.59 6.28 -26.35
CA ASP A 49 -0.24 7.10 -27.51
C ASP A 49 1.22 7.51 -27.42
N TRP A 50 2.11 6.73 -28.07
CA TRP A 50 3.54 6.98 -28.08
C TRP A 50 3.95 8.33 -28.69
N SER A 51 3.08 8.98 -29.47
CA SER A 51 3.35 10.35 -29.96
C SER A 51 3.40 11.40 -28.83
N LYS A 52 2.90 11.05 -27.64
CA LYS A 52 2.92 11.89 -26.43
C LYS A 52 4.17 11.70 -25.55
N ALA A 53 5.10 10.84 -25.96
CA ALA A 53 6.35 10.63 -25.25
C ALA A 53 7.20 11.91 -25.23
N PRO A 54 8.05 12.12 -24.20
CA PRO A 54 8.32 11.19 -23.09
C PRO A 54 7.25 11.26 -21.98
N PHE A 55 6.95 10.09 -21.40
CA PHE A 55 6.16 9.99 -20.17
C PHE A 55 7.10 10.14 -18.97
N LEU A 56 6.82 11.12 -18.11
CA LEU A 56 7.72 11.49 -17.02
C LEU A 56 7.03 11.33 -15.68
N ALA A 57 7.66 10.59 -14.77
CA ALA A 57 7.27 10.48 -13.36
C ALA A 57 8.39 11.04 -12.49
N TYR A 58 8.04 11.91 -11.56
CA TYR A 58 8.99 12.58 -10.67
C TYR A 58 8.80 12.11 -9.24
N TYR A 59 9.90 11.80 -8.58
CA TYR A 59 9.92 11.30 -7.20
C TYR A 59 10.86 12.17 -6.37
N LYS A 60 10.49 12.40 -5.12
CA LYS A 60 11.29 13.10 -4.12
C LYS A 60 10.99 12.52 -2.75
N ASP A 61 11.71 13.00 -1.74
CA ASP A 61 11.47 12.65 -0.33
C ASP A 61 11.57 11.13 -0.10
N PHE A 62 12.66 10.53 -0.58
CA PHE A 62 12.96 9.10 -0.36
C PHE A 62 13.25 8.85 1.12
N ASP A 63 12.20 8.50 1.85
CA ASP A 63 12.25 8.19 3.27
C ASP A 63 11.99 6.71 3.50
N ILE A 64 12.93 6.05 4.20
CA ILE A 64 12.85 4.62 4.51
C ILE A 64 13.18 4.46 5.99
N GLU A 65 12.13 4.37 6.80
CA GLU A 65 12.23 3.92 8.17
C GLU A 65 11.77 2.46 8.26
N GLY A 66 12.70 1.56 8.58
CA GLY A 66 12.41 0.15 8.68
C GLY A 66 13.57 -0.68 9.18
N CYS A 67 13.37 -1.99 9.24
CA CYS A 67 14.37 -2.95 9.67
C CYS A 67 15.12 -3.55 8.48
N ALA A 68 16.35 -3.08 8.26
CA ALA A 68 17.21 -3.58 7.19
C ALA A 68 17.60 -5.06 7.41
N VAL A 69 17.73 -5.79 6.31
CA VAL A 69 18.24 -7.17 6.29
C VAL A 69 19.35 -7.25 5.23
N PRO A 70 20.59 -7.60 5.59
CA PRO A 70 21.05 -7.99 6.93
C PRO A 70 21.02 -6.82 7.92
N GLY A 71 20.71 -7.10 9.19
CA GLY A 71 20.59 -6.12 10.26
C GLY A 71 20.39 -6.78 11.62
N PRO A 72 20.15 -6.01 12.70
CA PRO A 72 19.94 -6.56 14.03
C PRO A 72 18.79 -7.58 14.06
N ALA A 73 19.04 -8.79 14.57
CA ALA A 73 18.08 -9.89 14.56
C ALA A 73 16.75 -9.57 15.27
N ASN A 74 16.77 -8.65 16.24
CA ASN A 74 15.62 -8.24 17.02
C ASN A 74 14.88 -7.02 16.44
N CYS A 75 15.33 -6.43 15.33
CA CYS A 75 14.75 -5.19 14.82
C CYS A 75 13.25 -5.36 14.52
N ALA A 76 12.86 -6.43 13.83
CA ALA A 76 11.48 -6.63 13.35
C ALA A 76 10.43 -6.83 14.46
N SER A 77 10.84 -7.03 15.72
CA SER A 77 9.93 -7.16 16.86
C SER A 77 10.39 -6.34 18.06
N ASN A 78 11.12 -5.25 17.80
CA ASN A 78 11.63 -4.37 18.84
C ASN A 78 10.53 -3.39 19.31
N PRO A 79 10.08 -3.45 20.57
CA PRO A 79 9.04 -2.54 21.09
C PRO A 79 9.44 -1.05 21.10
N ARG A 80 10.73 -0.74 20.88
CA ARG A 80 11.21 0.64 20.72
C ARG A 80 10.92 1.23 19.35
N ASN A 81 10.58 0.41 18.36
CA ASN A 81 10.14 0.91 17.07
C ASN A 81 8.79 1.61 17.26
N TRP A 82 8.64 2.83 16.74
CA TRP A 82 7.41 3.58 16.93
C TRP A 82 6.20 2.83 16.36
N TRP A 83 6.37 2.10 15.26
CA TRP A 83 5.30 1.33 14.61
C TRP A 83 4.84 0.09 15.38
N GLU A 84 5.57 -0.36 16.41
CA GLU A 84 5.14 -1.42 17.32
C GLU A 84 4.27 -0.89 18.47
N GLY A 85 4.14 0.44 18.60
CA GLY A 85 3.33 1.09 19.63
C GLY A 85 1.83 0.77 19.52
N THR A 86 1.11 0.81 20.64
CA THR A 86 -0.34 0.51 20.70
C THR A 86 -1.18 1.39 19.77
N ALA A 87 -0.74 2.62 19.52
CA ALA A 87 -1.39 3.55 18.58
C ALA A 87 -1.39 3.05 17.13
N TYR A 88 -0.48 2.14 16.76
CA TYR A 88 -0.31 1.61 15.40
C TYR A 88 -0.92 0.22 15.21
N GLN A 89 -1.54 -0.36 16.26
CA GLN A 89 -2.26 -1.64 16.17
C GLN A 89 -3.61 -1.52 15.43
N GLY A 90 -4.10 -0.30 15.22
CA GLY A 90 -5.32 -0.04 14.48
C GLY A 90 -5.52 1.45 14.22
N LEU A 91 -6.42 1.76 13.29
CA LEU A 91 -6.79 3.15 13.02
C LEU A 91 -7.49 3.77 14.24
N ASN A 92 -7.16 5.01 14.55
CA ASN A 92 -7.92 5.82 15.49
C ASN A 92 -9.29 6.21 14.90
N ALA A 93 -10.16 6.81 15.72
CA ALA A 93 -11.52 7.15 15.30
C ALA A 93 -11.57 8.16 14.14
N LEU A 94 -10.63 9.10 14.05
CA LEU A 94 -10.58 10.08 12.96
C LEU A 94 -10.12 9.42 11.65
N GLU A 95 -9.06 8.62 11.71
CA GLU A 95 -8.57 7.82 10.59
C GLU A 95 -9.64 6.86 10.07
N ALA A 96 -10.36 6.17 10.96
CA ALA A 96 -11.45 5.27 10.58
C ALA A 96 -12.60 6.01 9.84
N ARG A 97 -12.91 7.25 10.26
CA ARG A 97 -13.89 8.10 9.55
C ARG A 97 -13.39 8.48 8.16
N ARG A 98 -12.13 8.91 8.04
CA ARG A 98 -11.51 9.23 6.73
C ARG A 98 -11.50 8.02 5.81
N TYR A 99 -11.08 6.86 6.33
CA TYR A 99 -11.09 5.59 5.60
C TYR A 99 -12.48 5.23 5.07
N ARG A 100 -13.51 5.36 5.91
CA ARG A 100 -14.90 5.10 5.50
C ARG A 100 -15.34 6.07 4.39
N TRP A 101 -15.01 7.36 4.52
CA TRP A 101 -15.34 8.36 3.51
C TRP A 101 -14.68 8.05 2.17
N VAL A 102 -13.40 7.68 2.16
CA VAL A 102 -12.69 7.25 0.93
C VAL A 102 -13.42 6.07 0.29
N ARG A 103 -13.75 5.05 1.08
CA ARG A 103 -14.45 3.87 0.57
C ARG A 103 -15.82 4.19 -0.02
N MET A 104 -16.56 5.15 0.56
CA MET A 104 -17.90 5.51 0.08
C MET A 104 -17.89 6.41 -1.16
N ASN A 105 -16.87 7.27 -1.32
CA ASN A 105 -16.89 8.33 -2.33
C ASN A 105 -15.90 8.12 -3.47
N HIS A 106 -14.86 7.31 -3.28
CA HIS A 106 -13.74 7.21 -4.23
C HIS A 106 -13.40 5.77 -4.64
N MET A 107 -14.01 4.75 -4.01
CA MET A 107 -13.78 3.36 -4.38
C MET A 107 -14.57 3.02 -5.66
N ILE A 108 -13.85 2.72 -6.74
CA ILE A 108 -14.46 2.27 -8.01
C ILE A 108 -14.39 0.75 -8.22
N TYR A 109 -13.53 0.05 -7.47
CA TYR A 109 -13.37 -1.40 -7.51
C TYR A 109 -12.90 -1.93 -6.15
N ASP A 110 -13.49 -3.04 -5.67
CA ASP A 110 -13.06 -3.72 -4.45
C ASP A 110 -13.25 -5.23 -4.57
N TYR A 111 -12.13 -5.96 -4.54
CA TYR A 111 -12.10 -7.43 -4.60
C TYR A 111 -12.88 -8.10 -3.46
N CYS A 112 -13.12 -7.42 -2.34
CA CYS A 112 -13.90 -7.98 -1.22
C CYS A 112 -15.39 -8.08 -1.56
N THR A 113 -15.88 -7.28 -2.51
CA THR A 113 -17.29 -7.21 -2.90
C THR A 113 -17.54 -7.73 -4.31
N ASP A 114 -16.49 -7.97 -5.07
CA ASP A 114 -16.55 -8.62 -6.37
C ASP A 114 -16.96 -10.09 -6.19
N LYS A 115 -18.01 -10.50 -6.90
CA LYS A 115 -18.58 -11.86 -6.86
C LYS A 115 -18.46 -12.56 -8.21
N SER A 116 -17.79 -11.91 -9.17
CA SER A 116 -17.60 -12.41 -10.52
C SER A 116 -16.73 -13.65 -10.56
#